data_AF-A0AAD4YR55-F1
#
_entry.id   AF-A0AAD4YR55-F1
#
_cell.length_a   1.000
_cell.length_b   1.000
_cell.length_c   1.000
_cell.angle_alpha   90.00
_cell.angle_beta   90.00
_cell.angle_gamma   90.00
#
_symmetry.space_group_name_H-M   'P 1'
#
loop_
_entity.id
_entity.type
_entity.pdbx_description
1 polymer ?
#
loop_
_entity_poly.entity_id
_entity_poly.type
_entity_poly.pdbx_seq_one_letter_code
_entity_poly.pdbx_strand_id
1 'polypeptide(L)'
;MGHSSASASIHLVSVIILLAILSLETIKLGFCNDDHNVGCIDIERKALLKLKQGLKDPSGRLLSWVGEDCCKWSGVDRNNIIGRVNRLDLGSCDWFDNH
;
A
#
# COMPACT_ATOMS: atom_id res chain seq x y z
N MET A 1 -54.31 -7.27 13.87
CA MET A 1 -53.26 -6.26 13.63
C MET A 1 -51.89 -6.88 13.90
N GLY A 2 -51.10 -7.19 12.86
CA GLY A 2 -49.75 -7.78 13.05
C GLY A 2 -48.74 -7.45 11.95
N HIS A 3 -49.13 -6.68 10.94
CA HIS A 3 -48.34 -6.51 9.71
C HIS A 3 -47.34 -5.32 9.79
N SER A 4 -47.50 -4.41 10.77
CA SER A 4 -46.66 -3.22 10.90
C SER A 4 -45.30 -3.48 11.56
N SER A 5 -45.20 -4.46 12.46
CA SER A 5 -43.94 -4.77 13.16
C SER A 5 -42.97 -5.58 12.29
N ALA A 6 -43.49 -6.50 11.47
CA ALA A 6 -42.70 -7.27 10.51
C ALA A 6 -42.11 -6.37 9.41
N SER A 7 -42.89 -5.40 8.91
CA SER A 7 -42.43 -4.42 7.91
C SER A 7 -41.27 -3.56 8.44
N ALA A 8 -41.41 -2.98 9.63
CA ALA A 8 -40.33 -2.21 10.28
C ALA A 8 -39.06 -3.06 10.50
N SER A 9 -39.23 -4.33 10.88
CA SER A 9 -38.11 -5.27 11.06
C SER A 9 -37.38 -5.56 9.75
N ILE A 10 -38.11 -5.75 8.64
CA ILE A 10 -37.53 -5.94 7.30
C ILE A 10 -36.77 -4.69 6.86
N HIS A 11 -37.31 -3.50 7.11
CA HIS A 11 -36.62 -2.24 6.80
C HIS A 11 -35.30 -2.11 7.57
N LEU A 12 -35.26 -2.46 8.85
CA LEU A 12 -34.02 -2.44 9.64
C LEU A 12 -32.97 -3.42 9.11
N VAL A 13 -33.39 -4.65 8.76
CA VAL A 13 -32.50 -5.66 8.17
C VAL A 13 -31.92 -5.17 6.83
N SER A 14 -32.75 -4.57 5.98
CA SER A 14 -32.30 -4.00 4.70
C SER A 14 -31.28 -2.88 4.88
N VAL A 15 -31.46 -2.00 5.87
CA VAL A 15 -30.51 -0.91 6.15
C VAL A 15 -29.18 -1.47 6.65
N ILE A 16 -29.20 -2.47 7.53
CA ILE A 16 -27.97 -3.13 8.02
C ILE A 16 -27.19 -3.76 6.86
N ILE A 17 -27.88 -4.45 5.94
CA ILE A 17 -27.26 -5.04 4.75
C ILE A 17 -26.64 -3.96 3.85
N LEU A 18 -27.35 -2.86 3.61
CA LEU A 18 -26.81 -1.75 2.80
C LEU A 18 -25.59 -1.11 3.45
N LEU A 19 -25.59 -0.90 4.78
CA LEU A 19 -24.44 -0.38 5.52
C LEU A 19 -23.25 -1.35 5.48
N ALA A 20 -23.49 -2.66 5.54
CA ALA A 20 -22.48 -3.69 5.40
C ALA A 20 -21.89 -3.77 3.97
N ILE A 21 -22.71 -3.53 2.94
CA ILE A 21 -22.23 -3.49 1.54
C ILE A 21 -21.41 -2.20 1.30
N LEU A 22 -21.87 -1.06 1.80
CA LEU A 22 -21.16 0.22 1.68
C LEU A 22 -19.80 0.17 2.40
N SER A 23 -19.74 -0.48 3.58
CA SER A 23 -18.47 -0.73 4.26
C SER A 23 -17.60 -1.73 3.51
N LEU A 24 -18.18 -2.73 2.82
CA LEU A 24 -17.41 -3.69 2.01
C LEU A 24 -16.75 -3.04 0.78
N GLU A 25 -17.41 -2.06 0.13
CA GLU A 25 -16.80 -1.28 -0.95
C GLU A 25 -15.67 -0.36 -0.44
N THR A 26 -15.76 0.09 0.81
CA THR A 26 -14.67 0.83 1.48
C THR A 26 -13.57 -0.09 2.04
N ILE A 27 -13.81 -1.40 2.19
CA ILE A 27 -12.82 -2.41 2.64
C ILE A 27 -12.05 -3.03 1.45
N LYS A 28 -12.03 -2.38 0.27
CA LYS A 28 -10.85 -2.47 -0.62
C LYS A 28 -9.67 -1.64 -0.10
N LEU A 29 -9.58 -1.45 1.21
CA LEU A 29 -8.34 -1.10 1.89
C LEU A 29 -7.43 -2.33 1.93
N GLY A 30 -6.80 -2.62 0.79
CA GLY A 30 -5.52 -3.31 0.66
C GLY A 30 -5.13 -4.36 1.68
N PHE A 31 -5.98 -5.35 1.97
CA PHE A 31 -5.50 -6.62 2.52
C PHE A 31 -4.93 -7.43 1.36
N CYS A 32 -3.65 -7.20 1.06
CA CYS A 32 -2.87 -8.09 0.23
C CYS A 32 -2.68 -9.39 1.02
N ASN A 33 -3.01 -10.52 0.40
CA ASN A 33 -2.79 -11.83 0.98
C ASN A 33 -1.35 -11.95 1.46
N ASP A 34 -1.22 -12.53 2.65
CA ASP A 34 0.02 -12.87 3.34
C ASP A 34 0.78 -13.91 2.52
N ASP A 35 1.48 -13.44 1.51
CA ASP A 35 2.69 -14.11 1.05
C ASP A 35 3.84 -13.16 1.39
N HIS A 36 4.31 -13.29 2.63
CA HIS A 36 5.44 -12.55 3.19
C HIS A 36 6.71 -12.64 2.32
N ASN A 37 6.70 -13.54 1.32
CA ASN A 37 7.76 -13.76 0.34
C ASN A 37 7.55 -13.03 -1.01
N VAL A 38 6.45 -12.31 -1.21
CA VAL A 38 6.23 -11.47 -2.40
C VAL A 38 6.90 -10.12 -2.20
N GLY A 39 7.39 -9.52 -3.29
CA GLY A 39 7.97 -8.19 -3.32
C GLY A 39 7.02 -7.09 -2.82
N CYS A 40 7.39 -5.84 -3.01
CA CYS A 40 6.48 -4.71 -2.75
C CYS A 40 5.17 -4.88 -3.49
N ILE A 41 4.08 -4.40 -2.91
CA ILE A 41 2.80 -4.48 -3.60
C ILE A 41 2.77 -3.53 -4.80
N ASP A 42 1.97 -3.85 -5.82
CA ASP A 42 1.99 -3.15 -7.10
C ASP A 42 1.81 -1.63 -7.02
N ILE A 43 1.02 -1.15 -6.07
CA ILE A 43 0.80 0.29 -5.90
C ILE A 43 2.06 1.01 -5.40
N GLU A 44 2.83 0.39 -4.50
CA GLU A 44 4.09 0.93 -3.99
C GLU A 44 5.14 0.97 -5.09
N ARG A 45 5.27 -0.14 -5.82
CA ARG A 45 6.15 -0.24 -6.99
C ARG A 45 5.84 0.83 -8.04
N LYS A 46 4.56 0.99 -8.41
CA LYS A 46 4.13 2.01 -9.37
C LYS A 46 4.39 3.43 -8.88
N ALA A 47 4.16 3.71 -7.59
CA ALA A 47 4.43 5.02 -7.00
C ALA A 47 5.93 5.35 -7.04
N LEU A 48 6.80 4.39 -6.69
CA LEU A 48 8.25 4.55 -6.73
C LEU A 48 8.77 4.73 -8.17
N LEU A 49 8.26 3.98 -9.15
CA LEU A 49 8.62 4.19 -10.56
C LEU A 49 8.18 5.56 -11.08
N LYS A 50 7.01 6.04 -10.66
CA LYS A 50 6.54 7.39 -10.99
C LYS A 50 7.45 8.46 -10.36
N LEU A 51 7.90 8.23 -9.13
CA LEU A 51 8.89 9.10 -8.47
C LEU A 51 10.21 9.12 -9.26
N LYS A 52 10.75 7.94 -9.64
CA LYS A 52 11.97 7.84 -10.46
C LYS A 52 11.88 8.64 -11.75
N GLN A 53 10.75 8.61 -12.46
CA GLN A 53 10.54 9.40 -13.67
C GLN A 53 10.50 10.91 -13.42
N GLY A 54 10.07 11.33 -12.23
CA GLY A 54 10.00 12.73 -11.82
C GLY A 54 11.31 13.30 -11.28
N LEU A 55 12.32 12.47 -11.01
CA LEU A 55 13.60 12.89 -10.44
C LEU A 55 14.71 12.88 -11.49
N LYS A 56 15.54 13.94 -11.48
CA LYS A 56 16.82 13.93 -12.18
C LYS A 56 17.83 13.22 -11.29
N ASP A 57 18.34 12.08 -11.75
CA ASP A 57 19.27 11.22 -11.00
C ASP A 57 20.66 11.19 -11.67
N PRO A 58 21.48 12.27 -11.55
CA PRO A 58 22.80 12.30 -12.15
C PRO A 58 23.79 11.36 -11.47
N SER A 59 23.55 10.98 -10.20
CA SER A 59 24.41 10.07 -9.44
C SER A 59 24.08 8.59 -9.67
N GLY A 60 22.98 8.28 -10.37
CA GLY A 60 22.59 6.90 -10.69
C GLY A 60 22.12 6.10 -9.47
N ARG A 61 21.62 6.75 -8.42
CA ARG A 61 21.18 6.05 -7.20
C ARG A 61 19.94 5.20 -7.43
N LEU A 62 19.13 5.57 -8.42
CA LEU A 62 17.89 4.88 -8.76
C LEU A 62 18.10 3.78 -9.81
N LEU A 63 19.35 3.43 -10.15
CA LEU A 63 19.66 2.42 -11.16
C LEU A 63 19.11 1.04 -10.80
N SER A 64 19.14 0.67 -9.51
CA SER A 64 18.60 -0.61 -9.01
C SER A 64 17.08 -0.70 -9.03
N TRP A 65 16.37 0.39 -9.31
CA TRP A 65 14.91 0.44 -9.30
C TRP A 65 14.34 -0.14 -10.60
N VAL A 66 14.41 -1.46 -10.70
CA VAL A 66 13.97 -2.29 -11.83
C VAL A 66 13.34 -3.59 -11.33
N GLY A 67 12.41 -4.16 -12.11
CA GLY A 67 11.73 -5.41 -11.77
C GLY A 67 10.55 -5.24 -10.80
N GLU A 68 10.12 -6.35 -10.21
CA GLU A 68 8.90 -6.43 -9.38
C GLU A 68 9.17 -6.32 -7.88
N ASP A 69 10.31 -6.84 -7.44
CA ASP A 69 10.68 -6.88 -6.03
C ASP A 69 11.40 -5.59 -5.61
N CYS A 70 10.61 -4.57 -5.31
CA CYS A 70 11.13 -3.26 -4.97
C CYS A 70 11.91 -3.21 -3.63
N CYS A 71 11.88 -4.28 -2.84
CA CYS A 71 12.67 -4.39 -1.60
C CYS A 71 14.14 -4.71 -1.87
N LYS A 72 14.46 -5.08 -3.11
CA LYS A 72 15.85 -5.20 -3.57
C LYS A 72 16.39 -3.89 -4.12
N TRP A 73 15.56 -2.84 -4.19
CA TRP A 73 15.98 -1.54 -4.70
C TRP A 73 16.78 -0.80 -3.63
N SER A 74 17.86 -0.14 -4.07
CA SER A 74 18.73 0.65 -3.20
C SER A 74 17.93 1.80 -2.58
N GLY A 75 18.07 1.95 -1.26
CA GLY A 75 17.39 2.99 -0.49
C GLY A 75 15.91 2.72 -0.20
N VAL A 76 15.37 1.53 -0.52
CA VAL A 76 13.97 1.17 -0.22
C VAL A 76 13.93 0.19 0.95
N ASP A 77 13.41 0.64 2.09
CA ASP A 77 13.24 -0.18 3.28
C ASP A 77 11.79 -0.65 3.44
N ARG A 78 11.62 -1.93 3.78
CA ARG A 78 10.33 -2.56 4.09
C ARG A 78 10.18 -2.74 5.60
N ASN A 79 9.01 -2.40 6.13
CA ASN A 79 8.60 -2.86 7.45
C ASN A 79 8.32 -4.37 7.40
N ASN A 80 9.10 -5.18 8.10
CA ASN A 80 8.94 -6.64 8.14
C ASN A 80 7.67 -7.12 8.86
N ILE A 81 7.04 -6.28 9.68
CA ILE A 81 5.80 -6.60 10.40
C ILE A 81 4.59 -6.38 9.50
N ILE A 82 4.59 -5.28 8.73
CA ILE A 82 3.42 -4.84 7.92
C ILE A 82 3.57 -5.29 6.44
N GLY A 83 4.79 -5.61 6.00
CA GLY A 83 5.06 -6.01 4.62
C GLY A 83 5.05 -4.84 3.62
N ARG A 84 5.25 -3.60 4.09
CA ARG A 84 5.08 -2.36 3.31
C ARG A 84 6.33 -1.51 3.32
N VAL A 85 6.54 -0.70 2.28
CA VAL A 85 7.66 0.26 2.26
C VAL A 85 7.41 1.33 3.32
N ASN A 86 8.34 1.49 4.26
CA ASN A 86 8.21 2.44 5.37
C ASN A 86 9.29 3.54 5.36
N ARG A 87 10.36 3.37 4.59
CA ARG A 87 11.42 4.36 4.45
C ARG A 87 11.99 4.36 3.05
N LEU A 88 12.29 5.57 2.58
CA LEU A 88 12.95 5.83 1.32
C LEU A 88 14.17 6.71 1.58
N ASP A 89 15.35 6.21 1.26
CA ASP A 89 16.61 6.94 1.36
C ASP A 89 17.13 7.30 -0.03
N LEU A 90 17.05 8.59 -0.36
CA LEU A 90 17.60 9.19 -1.59
C LEU A 90 18.84 10.04 -1.30
N GLY A 91 19.27 10.09 -0.03
CA GLY A 91 20.29 10.97 0.46
C GLY A 91 21.65 10.68 -0.16
N SER A 92 22.47 11.74 -0.23
CA SER A 92 23.90 11.61 -0.48
C SER A 92 24.59 11.34 0.83
N CYS A 93 25.00 10.10 1.09
CA CYS A 93 26.16 9.93 1.95
C CYS A 93 27.40 10.35 1.16
N ASP A 94 27.54 11.66 0.98
CA ASP A 94 28.77 12.32 0.53
C ASP A 94 29.14 13.37 1.57
N TRP A 95 29.37 12.99 2.83
CA TRP A 95 30.07 13.83 3.82
C TRP A 95 30.85 12.96 4.83
N PHE A 96 32.15 12.80 4.55
CA PHE A 96 33.30 12.46 5.41
C PHE A 96 33.39 11.08 6.09
N ASP A 97 33.92 10.10 5.34
CA ASP A 97 34.96 9.22 5.88
C ASP A 97 36.28 10.00 5.92
N ASN A 98 36.51 10.73 7.01
CA ASN A 98 37.84 11.13 7.49
C ASN A 98 37.69 11.49 8.96
N HIS A 99 37.90 10.51 9.84
CA HIS A 99 38.69 10.61 11.07
C HIS A 99 39.14 9.19 11.45
#